data_AF-E2A7N1-F1
#
_entry.id   AF-E2A7N1-F1
#
_cell.length_a   1.000
_cell.length_b   1.000
_cell.length_c   1.000
_cell.angle_alpha   90.00
_cell.angle_beta   90.00
_cell.angle_gamma   90.00
#
_symmetry.space_group_name_H-M   'P 1'
#
loop_
_entity.id
_entity.type
_entity.pdbx_description
1 polymer ?
#
loop_
_entity_poly.entity_id
_entity_poly.type
_entity_poly.pdbx_seq_one_letter_code
_entity_poly.pdbx_strand_id
1 'polypeptide(L)'
;FHSLAMLIYRTQRNARKRRLKLTHAGMMLFIILLTVIALVAVFDSHNLVSPPIPNMYTLHSWVGLTTVILFCCQWVAGCISFLFPGLQSSLRASYMPIHVYFGIAAFISAIASCLLGLNEKAFFSLRDDYQKFVGEGILINCIGLLFILFGGLSVYLVTQERYRRLPSPEDDVLLSH
;
A
#
# COMPACT_ATOMS: atom_id res chain seq x y z
N PHE A 1 2.57 5.29 6.24
CA PHE A 1 1.30 4.80 6.81
C PHE A 1 0.93 3.38 6.36
N HIS A 2 1.10 3.01 5.07
CA HIS A 2 0.68 1.70 4.56
C HIS A 2 1.36 0.50 5.28
N SER A 3 2.69 0.51 5.42
CA SER A 3 3.39 -0.57 6.14
C SER A 3 2.98 -0.68 7.61
N LEU A 4 2.71 0.44 8.29
CA LEU A 4 2.22 0.44 9.68
C LEU A 4 0.86 -0.22 9.79
N ALA A 5 -0.06 0.09 8.87
CA ALA A 5 -1.38 -0.55 8.83
C ALA A 5 -1.26 -2.07 8.56
N MET A 6 -0.36 -2.47 7.66
CA MET A 6 -0.06 -3.87 7.37
C MET A 6 0.54 -4.60 8.60
N LEU A 7 1.42 -3.93 9.37
CA LEU A 7 2.11 -4.50 10.52
C LEU A 7 1.34 -4.37 11.84
N ILE A 8 0.16 -3.73 11.88
CA ILE A 8 -0.53 -3.40 13.13
C ILE A 8 -0.82 -4.64 13.99
N TYR A 9 -1.16 -5.77 13.37
CA TYR A 9 -1.37 -7.04 14.08
C TYR A 9 -0.10 -7.62 14.69
N ARG A 10 1.08 -7.21 14.21
CA ARG A 10 2.39 -7.70 14.65
C ARG A 10 3.03 -6.77 15.69
N THR A 11 2.73 -5.47 15.62
CA THR A 11 3.21 -4.46 16.57
C THR A 11 2.31 -4.32 17.79
N GLN A 12 1.01 -4.59 17.66
CA GLN A 12 0.01 -4.45 18.74
C GLN A 12 -0.63 -5.80 19.09
N ARG A 13 0.18 -6.84 19.32
CA ARG A 13 -0.28 -8.23 19.46
C ARG A 13 -1.28 -8.46 20.59
N ASN A 14 -1.12 -7.72 21.68
CA ASN A 14 -1.93 -7.87 22.89
C ASN A 14 -3.24 -7.07 22.83
N ALA A 15 -3.47 -6.29 21.77
CA ALA A 15 -4.71 -5.53 21.63
C ALA A 15 -5.87 -6.43 21.19
N ARG A 16 -7.09 -6.00 21.53
CA ARG A 16 -8.34 -6.67 21.11
C ARG A 16 -8.43 -6.77 19.59
N LYS A 17 -8.75 -7.96 19.07
CA LYS A 17 -8.81 -8.25 17.62
C LYS A 17 -9.76 -7.32 16.86
N ARG A 18 -10.92 -7.01 17.45
CA ARG A 18 -11.87 -6.05 16.85
C ARG A 18 -11.26 -4.65 16.68
N ARG A 19 -10.54 -4.17 17.70
CA ARG A 19 -9.84 -2.88 17.63
C ARG A 19 -8.77 -2.89 16.54
N LEU A 20 -7.97 -3.95 16.46
CA LEU A 20 -6.95 -4.10 15.42
C LEU A 20 -7.55 -4.08 14.01
N LYS A 21 -8.67 -4.79 13.79
CA LYS A 21 -9.38 -4.78 12.50
C LYS A 21 -9.88 -3.39 12.12
N LEU A 22 -10.50 -2.68 13.06
CA LEU A 22 -10.99 -1.32 12.82
C LEU A 22 -9.84 -0.34 12.56
N THR A 23 -8.75 -0.42 13.33
CA THR A 23 -7.56 0.41 13.10
C THR A 23 -6.92 0.10 11.75
N HIS A 24 -6.75 -1.17 11.38
CA HIS A 24 -6.25 -1.57 10.06
C HIS A 24 -7.11 -0.99 8.94
N ALA A 25 -8.42 -1.26 8.96
CA ALA A 25 -9.33 -0.80 7.92
C ALA A 25 -9.41 0.73 7.83
N GLY A 26 -9.44 1.43 8.98
CA GLY A 26 -9.46 2.89 9.03
C GLY A 26 -8.18 3.52 8.47
N MET A 27 -7.01 2.96 8.80
CA MET A 27 -5.74 3.41 8.23
C MET A 27 -5.67 3.17 6.72
N MET A 28 -6.14 2.01 6.24
CA MET A 28 -6.18 1.73 4.80
C MET A 28 -7.15 2.65 4.05
N LEU A 29 -8.31 2.96 4.63
CA LEU A 29 -9.24 3.94 4.06
C LEU A 29 -8.60 5.33 3.96
N PHE A 30 -7.94 5.77 5.02
CA PHE A 30 -7.23 7.05 5.02
C PHE A 30 -6.17 7.12 3.90
N ILE A 31 -5.43 6.03 3.68
CA ILE A 31 -4.47 5.94 2.57
C ILE A 31 -5.18 6.02 1.21
N ILE A 32 -6.30 5.32 1.03
CA ILE A 32 -7.09 5.40 -0.22
C ILE A 32 -7.51 6.85 -0.50
N LEU A 33 -8.01 7.57 0.50
CA LEU A 33 -8.43 8.97 0.34
C LEU A 33 -7.26 9.86 -0.09
N LEU A 34 -6.09 9.74 0.56
CA LEU A 34 -4.89 10.49 0.17
C LEU A 34 -4.44 10.15 -1.25
N THR A 35 -4.50 8.87 -1.63
CA THR A 35 -4.13 8.42 -2.98
C THR A 35 -5.09 8.96 -4.04
N VAL A 36 -6.39 9.01 -3.76
CA VAL A 36 -7.38 9.62 -4.66
C VAL A 36 -7.09 11.11 -4.85
N ILE A 37 -6.80 11.84 -3.78
CA ILE A 37 -6.39 13.26 -3.87
C ILE A 37 -5.14 13.41 -4.73
N ALA A 38 -4.13 12.56 -4.55
CA ALA A 38 -2.91 12.59 -5.35
C ALA A 38 -3.17 12.28 -6.84
N LEU A 39 -4.07 11.34 -7.14
CA LEU A 39 -4.49 11.04 -8.51
C LEU A 39 -5.19 12.25 -9.15
N VAL A 40 -6.18 12.84 -8.46
CA VAL A 40 -6.87 14.05 -8.95
C VAL A 40 -5.85 15.15 -9.24
N ALA A 41 -4.91 15.39 -8.32
CA ALA A 41 -3.88 16.41 -8.49
C ALA A 41 -3.01 16.18 -9.75
N VAL A 42 -2.58 14.94 -10.03
CA VAL A 42 -1.77 14.67 -11.22
C VAL A 42 -2.57 14.79 -12.51
N PHE A 43 -3.81 14.27 -12.55
CA PHE A 43 -4.69 14.41 -13.71
C PHE A 43 -4.99 15.90 -14.01
N ASP A 44 -5.29 16.69 -12.99
CA ASP A 44 -5.53 18.12 -13.15
C ASP A 44 -4.26 18.84 -13.63
N SER A 45 -3.08 18.52 -13.07
CA SER A 45 -1.82 19.12 -13.50
C SER A 45 -1.50 18.88 -14.99
N HIS A 46 -1.89 17.71 -15.52
CA HIS A 46 -1.72 17.37 -16.92
C HIS A 46 -2.79 17.99 -17.83
N ASN A 47 -4.04 18.07 -17.35
CA ASN A 47 -5.17 18.54 -18.14
C ASN A 47 -5.25 20.06 -18.23
N LEU A 48 -4.80 20.77 -17.18
CA LEU A 48 -4.96 22.22 -17.07
C LEU A 48 -3.77 23.02 -17.62
N VAL A 49 -2.66 22.36 -17.96
CA VAL A 49 -1.51 22.99 -18.63
C VAL A 49 -1.78 23.14 -20.14
N SER A 50 -1.16 24.15 -20.78
CA SER A 50 -1.34 24.45 -22.20
C SER A 50 -0.01 24.32 -22.97
N PRO A 51 0.13 23.38 -23.93
CA PRO A 51 -0.86 22.35 -24.30
C PRO A 51 -0.98 21.25 -23.23
N PRO A 52 -2.13 20.54 -23.14
CA PRO A 52 -2.31 19.46 -22.19
C PRO A 52 -1.29 18.34 -22.36
N ILE A 53 -0.86 17.74 -21.26
CA ILE A 53 0.01 16.57 -21.24
C ILE A 53 -0.86 15.32 -21.35
N PRO A 54 -0.57 14.37 -22.27
CA PRO A 54 -1.30 13.11 -22.32
C PRO A 54 -1.25 12.35 -21.00
N ASN A 55 -2.36 11.75 -20.59
CA ASN A 55 -2.42 10.92 -19.39
C ASN A 55 -2.15 9.44 -19.70
N MET A 56 -1.75 8.70 -18.67
CA MET A 56 -1.71 7.22 -18.69
C MET A 56 -0.84 6.59 -19.79
N TYR A 57 0.22 7.26 -20.25
CA TYR A 57 1.10 6.74 -21.31
C TYR A 57 2.39 6.10 -20.78
N THR A 58 2.67 6.20 -19.48
CA THR A 58 3.92 5.68 -18.89
C THR A 58 3.69 4.39 -18.10
N LEU A 59 4.73 3.56 -17.98
CA LEU A 59 4.66 2.35 -17.15
C LEU A 59 4.41 2.69 -15.67
N HIS A 60 4.97 3.80 -15.17
CA HIS A 60 4.66 4.31 -13.83
C HIS A 60 3.14 4.47 -13.63
N SER A 61 2.47 5.12 -14.59
CA SER A 61 1.03 5.37 -14.51
C SER A 61 0.20 4.08 -14.57
N TRP A 62 0.58 3.10 -15.39
CA TRP A 62 -0.13 1.81 -15.48
C TRP A 62 0.02 1.01 -14.19
N VAL A 63 1.25 0.84 -13.70
CA VAL A 63 1.51 0.14 -12.43
C VAL A 63 0.84 0.86 -11.27
N GLY A 64 0.92 2.19 -11.24
CA GLY A 64 0.27 3.03 -10.24
C GLY A 64 -1.24 2.82 -10.19
N LEU A 65 -1.93 2.98 -11.32
CA LEU A 65 -3.39 2.84 -11.37
C LEU A 65 -3.84 1.40 -11.04
N THR A 66 -3.15 0.38 -11.56
CA THR A 66 -3.43 -1.02 -11.21
C THR A 66 -3.26 -1.25 -9.70
N THR A 67 -2.23 -0.67 -9.08
CA THR A 67 -2.03 -0.74 -7.63
C THR A 67 -3.19 -0.11 -6.87
N VAL A 68 -3.65 1.07 -7.28
CA VAL A 68 -4.78 1.75 -6.63
C VAL A 68 -6.07 0.95 -6.74
N ILE A 69 -6.37 0.42 -7.93
CA ILE A 69 -7.54 -0.44 -8.15
C ILE A 69 -7.48 -1.67 -7.25
N LEU A 70 -6.33 -2.37 -7.24
CA LEU A 70 -6.11 -3.54 -6.38
C LEU A 70 -6.30 -3.17 -4.90
N PHE A 71 -5.78 -2.02 -4.48
CA PHE A 71 -5.88 -1.56 -3.09
C PHE A 71 -7.33 -1.28 -2.67
N CYS A 72 -8.11 -0.63 -3.53
CA CYS A 72 -9.55 -0.42 -3.30
C CYS A 72 -10.31 -1.75 -3.23
N CYS A 73 -10.05 -2.68 -4.17
CA CYS A 73 -10.66 -4.01 -4.15
C CYS A 73 -10.30 -4.78 -2.86
N GLN A 74 -9.03 -4.74 -2.43
CA GLN A 74 -8.57 -5.37 -1.19
C GLN A 74 -9.25 -4.77 0.04
N TRP A 75 -9.45 -3.46 0.08
CA TRP A 75 -10.13 -2.80 1.18
C TRP A 75 -11.60 -3.21 1.27
N VAL A 76 -12.33 -3.14 0.15
CA VAL A 76 -13.75 -3.54 0.10
C VAL A 76 -13.92 -5.01 0.47
N ALA A 77 -13.16 -5.91 -0.18
CA ALA A 77 -13.24 -7.34 0.08
C ALA A 77 -12.81 -7.69 1.52
N GLY A 78 -11.80 -6.99 2.06
CA GLY A 78 -11.37 -7.13 3.45
C GLY A 78 -12.45 -6.69 4.45
N CYS A 79 -13.14 -5.57 4.18
CA CYS A 79 -14.27 -5.11 5.00
C CYS A 79 -15.43 -6.11 5.00
N ILE A 80 -15.87 -6.58 3.83
CA ILE A 80 -16.95 -7.57 3.71
C ILE A 80 -16.57 -8.89 4.40
N SER A 81 -15.33 -9.34 4.21
CA SER A 81 -14.86 -10.64 4.72
C SER A 81 -14.61 -10.63 6.23
N PHE A 82 -13.98 -9.58 6.76
CA PHE A 82 -13.43 -9.59 8.11
C PHE A 82 -14.08 -8.61 9.09
N LEU A 83 -14.90 -7.66 8.63
CA LEU A 83 -15.59 -6.68 9.49
C LEU A 83 -17.11 -6.81 9.46
N PHE A 84 -17.77 -6.40 8.38
CA PHE A 84 -19.23 -6.39 8.25
C PHE A 84 -19.63 -6.52 6.77
N PRO A 85 -20.62 -7.38 6.42
CA PRO A 85 -21.41 -8.26 7.30
C PRO A 85 -20.61 -9.41 7.92
N GLY A 86 -19.40 -9.69 7.40
CA GLY A 86 -18.55 -10.78 7.86
C GLY A 86 -18.94 -12.10 7.20
N LEU A 87 -17.99 -12.74 6.52
CA LEU A 87 -18.23 -14.06 5.91
C LEU A 87 -18.23 -15.18 6.97
N GLN A 88 -18.80 -16.33 6.62
CA GLN A 88 -18.71 -17.55 7.43
C GLN A 88 -17.24 -17.93 7.72
N SER A 89 -17.00 -18.63 8.83
CA SER A 89 -15.66 -19.00 9.30
C SER A 89 -14.82 -19.73 8.24
N SER A 90 -15.40 -20.70 7.53
CA SER A 90 -14.74 -21.45 6.45
C SER A 90 -14.27 -20.54 5.31
N LEU A 91 -15.15 -19.69 4.80
CA LEU A 91 -14.84 -18.74 3.73
C LEU A 91 -13.76 -17.72 4.15
N ARG A 92 -13.83 -17.23 5.39
CA ARG A 92 -12.79 -16.34 5.93
C ARG A 92 -11.44 -17.03 6.01
N ALA A 93 -11.40 -18.30 6.41
CA ALA A 93 -10.16 -19.08 6.47
C ALA A 93 -9.55 -19.27 5.07
N SER A 94 -10.37 -19.60 4.07
CA SER A 94 -9.93 -19.75 2.68
C SER A 94 -9.49 -18.43 2.03
N TYR A 95 -10.15 -17.32 2.35
CA TYR A 95 -9.84 -16.00 1.78
C TYR A 95 -8.64 -15.31 2.45
N MET A 96 -8.37 -15.58 3.73
CA MET A 96 -7.25 -14.99 4.47
C MET A 96 -5.89 -15.03 3.75
N PRO A 97 -5.41 -16.19 3.23
CA PRO A 97 -4.13 -16.22 2.53
C PRO A 97 -4.12 -15.35 1.26
N ILE A 98 -5.25 -15.27 0.55
CA ILE A 98 -5.41 -14.44 -0.64
C ILE A 98 -5.31 -12.96 -0.26
N HIS A 99 -6.02 -12.54 0.79
CA HIS A 99 -5.97 -11.17 1.29
C HIS A 99 -4.57 -10.76 1.74
N VAL A 100 -3.85 -11.63 2.46
CA VAL A 100 -2.47 -11.38 2.88
C VAL A 100 -1.53 -11.26 1.68
N TYR A 101 -1.60 -12.20 0.74
CA TYR A 101 -0.77 -12.19 -0.47
C TYR A 101 -0.96 -10.91 -1.28
N PHE A 102 -2.21 -10.58 -1.63
CA PHE A 102 -2.48 -9.39 -2.44
C PHE A 102 -2.25 -8.08 -1.68
N GLY A 103 -2.40 -8.07 -0.35
CA GLY A 103 -1.99 -6.93 0.48
C GLY A 103 -0.48 -6.66 0.40
N ILE A 104 0.35 -7.70 0.49
CA ILE A 104 1.81 -7.59 0.33
C ILE A 104 2.16 -7.22 -1.11
N ALA A 105 1.54 -7.86 -2.10
CA ALA A 105 1.78 -7.58 -3.51
C ALA A 105 1.43 -6.12 -3.87
N ALA A 106 0.31 -5.59 -3.36
CA ALA A 106 -0.05 -4.18 -3.54
C ALA A 106 0.97 -3.24 -2.88
N PHE A 107 1.49 -3.58 -1.70
CA PHE A 107 2.56 -2.80 -1.06
C PHE A 107 3.85 -2.78 -1.88
N ILE A 108 4.28 -3.93 -2.40
CA ILE A 108 5.45 -4.02 -3.28
C ILE A 108 5.22 -3.24 -4.58
N SER A 109 4.04 -3.37 -5.19
CA SER A 109 3.68 -2.66 -6.42
C SER A 109 3.62 -1.14 -6.21
N ALA A 110 3.16 -0.68 -5.05
CA ALA A 110 3.23 0.74 -4.67
C ALA A 110 4.68 1.25 -4.60
N ILE A 111 5.60 0.49 -3.99
CA ILE A 111 7.03 0.83 -3.96
C ILE A 111 7.60 0.87 -5.37
N ALA A 112 7.31 -0.14 -6.19
CA ALA A 112 7.75 -0.18 -7.58
C ALA A 112 7.24 1.04 -8.38
N SER A 113 5.97 1.40 -8.21
CA SER A 113 5.40 2.61 -8.81
C SER A 113 6.13 3.87 -8.33
N CYS A 114 6.42 4.02 -7.03
CA CYS A 114 7.21 5.14 -6.52
C CYS A 114 8.60 5.23 -7.16
N LEU A 115 9.30 4.11 -7.31
CA LEU A 115 10.63 4.08 -7.94
C LEU A 115 10.56 4.47 -9.42
N LEU A 116 9.56 3.98 -10.16
CA LEU A 116 9.32 4.39 -11.55
C LEU A 116 9.03 5.89 -11.65
N GLY A 117 8.19 6.43 -10.76
CA GLY A 117 7.84 7.85 -10.74
C GLY A 117 9.00 8.77 -10.36
N LEU A 118 9.86 8.34 -9.42
CA LEU A 118 11.11 9.05 -9.10
C LEU A 118 12.04 9.13 -10.31
N ASN A 119 12.21 8.01 -11.03
CA ASN A 119 13.02 7.98 -12.25
C ASN A 119 12.43 8.86 -13.35
N GLU A 120 11.12 8.77 -13.63
CA GLU A 120 10.45 9.64 -14.61
C GLU A 120 10.66 11.11 -14.25
N LYS A 121 10.46 11.48 -12.99
CA LYS A 121 10.63 12.87 -12.54
C LYS A 121 12.07 13.34 -12.66
N ALA A 122 13.05 12.50 -12.33
CA ALA A 122 14.47 12.80 -12.48
C ALA A 122 14.82 13.04 -13.96
N PHE A 123 14.45 12.12 -14.85
CA PHE A 123 14.77 12.24 -16.28
C PHE A 123 14.12 13.47 -16.91
N PHE A 124 12.86 13.77 -16.59
CA PHE A 124 12.16 14.91 -17.20
C PHE A 124 12.60 16.26 -16.64
N SER A 125 12.92 16.33 -15.35
CA SER A 125 13.26 17.61 -14.69
C SER A 125 14.75 17.94 -14.79
N LEU A 126 15.62 16.95 -14.62
CA LEU A 126 17.07 17.14 -14.58
C LEU A 126 17.76 16.90 -15.92
N ARG A 127 17.16 16.10 -16.82
CA ARG A 127 17.68 15.83 -18.17
C ARG A 127 19.18 15.45 -18.14
N ASP A 128 20.02 16.17 -18.90
CA ASP A 128 21.46 15.93 -19.00
C ASP A 128 22.24 16.22 -17.72
N ASP A 129 21.64 16.91 -16.74
CA ASP A 129 22.28 17.14 -15.45
C ASP A 129 22.18 15.91 -14.53
N TYR A 130 21.24 15.00 -14.79
CA TYR A 130 21.09 13.80 -13.96
C TYR A 130 22.35 12.91 -14.01
N GLN A 131 22.92 12.73 -15.21
CA GLN A 131 24.17 11.98 -15.42
C GLN A 131 25.42 12.66 -14.82
N LYS A 132 25.34 13.95 -14.48
CA LYS A 132 26.43 14.72 -13.85
C LYS A 132 26.45 14.58 -12.34
N PHE A 133 25.59 13.74 -11.76
CA PHE A 133 25.47 13.55 -10.31
C PHE A 133 25.20 14.86 -9.55
N VAL A 134 24.35 15.74 -10.11
CA VAL A 134 23.89 16.92 -9.37
C VAL A 134 23.20 16.51 -8.07
N GLY A 135 23.28 17.36 -7.04
CA GLY A 135 22.80 17.02 -5.70
C GLY A 135 21.34 16.57 -5.65
N GLU A 136 20.46 17.16 -6.46
CA GLU A 136 19.06 16.75 -6.58
C GLU A 136 18.92 15.32 -7.10
N GLY A 137 19.71 14.93 -8.11
CA GLY A 137 19.72 13.58 -8.66
C GLY A 137 20.23 12.54 -7.65
N ILE A 138 21.27 12.88 -6.89
CA ILE A 138 21.76 12.03 -5.79
C ILE A 138 20.66 11.85 -4.74
N LEU A 139 19.99 12.93 -4.34
CA LEU A 139 18.91 12.88 -3.36
C LEU A 139 17.75 11.99 -3.82
N ILE A 140 17.31 12.10 -5.08
CA ILE A 140 16.28 11.24 -5.65
C ILE A 140 16.67 9.75 -5.55
N ASN A 141 17.92 9.41 -5.90
CA ASN A 141 18.43 8.05 -5.80
C ASN A 141 18.47 7.55 -4.34
N CYS A 142 18.92 8.39 -3.41
CA CYS A 142 18.91 8.06 -1.98
C CYS A 142 17.49 7.79 -1.47
N ILE A 143 16.50 8.59 -1.86
CA ILE A 143 15.09 8.37 -1.51
C ILE A 143 14.62 7.01 -2.08
N GLY A 144 14.97 6.69 -3.33
CA GLY A 144 14.65 5.41 -3.94
C GLY A 144 15.24 4.22 -3.18
N LEU A 145 16.51 4.29 -2.79
CA LEU A 145 17.15 3.26 -1.97
C LEU A 145 16.49 3.11 -0.60
N LEU A 146 16.11 4.21 0.04
CA LEU A 146 15.38 4.19 1.30
C LEU A 146 14.00 3.51 1.17
N PHE A 147 13.29 3.70 0.05
CA PHE A 147 12.05 2.97 -0.22
C PHE A 147 12.27 1.46 -0.38
N ILE A 148 13.34 1.05 -1.06
CA ILE A 148 13.70 -0.36 -1.20
C ILE A 148 14.00 -0.98 0.18
N LEU A 149 14.84 -0.33 0.98
CA LEU A 149 15.20 -0.82 2.32
C LEU A 149 13.98 -0.89 3.23
N PHE A 150 13.17 0.17 3.28
CA PHE A 150 11.94 0.21 4.07
C PHE A 150 10.93 -0.85 3.63
N GLY A 151 10.79 -1.04 2.31
CA GLY A 151 9.95 -2.06 1.71
C GLY A 151 10.39 -3.46 2.11
N GLY A 152 11.65 -3.79 1.90
CA GLY A 152 12.23 -5.08 2.24
C GLY A 152 12.09 -5.40 3.73
N LEU A 153 12.40 -4.45 4.62
CA LEU A 153 12.21 -4.62 6.06
C LEU A 153 10.73 -4.83 6.43
N SER A 154 9.82 -4.07 5.83
CA SER A 154 8.37 -4.22 6.08
C SER A 154 7.84 -5.58 5.62
N VAL A 155 8.28 -6.06 4.45
CA VAL A 155 7.92 -7.39 3.91
C VAL A 155 8.52 -8.50 4.76
N TYR A 156 9.77 -8.36 5.21
CA TYR A 156 10.37 -9.29 6.16
C TYR A 156 9.55 -9.35 7.45
N LEU A 157 9.29 -8.20 8.09
CA LEU A 157 8.53 -8.15 9.34
C LEU A 157 7.11 -8.70 9.20
N VAL A 158 6.44 -8.53 8.05
CA VAL A 158 5.08 -9.04 7.83
C VAL A 158 5.03 -10.53 7.45
N THR A 159 6.15 -11.14 7.08
CA THR A 159 6.22 -12.57 6.74
C THR A 159 6.75 -13.42 7.89
N GLN A 160 7.50 -12.86 8.84
CA GLN A 160 8.06 -13.62 9.97
C GLN A 160 7.02 -14.24 10.90
N GLU A 161 6.92 -15.57 10.97
CA GLU A 161 5.90 -16.24 11.80
C GLU A 161 6.01 -15.93 13.28
N ARG A 162 7.24 -15.78 13.80
CA ARG A 162 7.53 -15.37 15.19
C ARG A 162 6.83 -14.06 15.59
N TYR A 163 6.48 -13.23 14.61
CA TYR A 163 5.84 -11.94 14.84
C TYR A 163 4.33 -11.93 14.65
N ARG A 164 3.73 -13.04 14.22
CA ARG A 164 2.29 -13.16 14.05
C ARG A 164 1.59 -13.10 15.41
N ARG A 165 0.45 -12.41 15.47
CA ARG A 165 -0.42 -12.42 16.67
C ARG A 165 -0.96 -13.83 16.90
N LEU A 166 -0.84 -14.31 18.13
CA LEU A 166 -1.44 -15.57 18.55
C LEU A 166 -2.96 -15.41 18.76
N PRO A 167 -3.77 -16.45 18.49
CA PRO A 167 -5.18 -16.46 18.89
C PRO A 167 -5.29 -16.25 20.40
N SER A 168 -6.21 -15.38 20.83
CA SER A 168 -6.58 -15.23 22.23
C SER A 168 -7.89 -15.98 22.50
N PRO A 169 -8.13 -16.54 23.70
CA PRO A 169 -9.40 -17.16 24.06
C PRO A 169 -10.63 -16.24 23.83
N GLU A 170 -10.46 -14.92 23.97
CA GLU A 170 -11.50 -13.93 23.67
C GLU A 170 -11.89 -13.88 22.18
N ASP A 171 -11.02 -14.36 21.28
CA ASP A 171 -11.30 -14.39 19.84
C ASP A 171 -12.29 -15.51 19.48
N ASP A 172 -12.40 -16.56 20.31
CA ASP A 172 -13.32 -17.69 20.10
C ASP A 172 -14.75 -17.35 20.56
N VAL A 173 -14.90 -16.55 21.62
CA VAL A 173 -16.21 -16.05 22.10
C VAL A 173 -16.87 -15.11 21.08
N LEU A 174 -16.08 -14.46 20.21
CA LEU A 174 -16.57 -13.63 19.10
C LEU A 174 -16.91 -14.42 17.83
N LEU A 175 -16.67 -15.74 17.82
CA LEU A 175 -17.01 -16.64 16.71
C LEU A 175 -18.27 -17.48 17.01
N SER A 176 -18.79 -17.43 18.23
CA SER A 176 -19.95 -18.19 18.71
C SER A 176 -21.27 -17.41 18.68
N HIS A 177 -21.30 -16.20 18.12
CA HIS A 177 -22.50 -15.36 17.96
C HIS A 177 -22.65 -14.87 16.53
#